data_AF-A0A925W3W0-F1
#
_entry.id   AF-A0A925W3W0-F1
#
_cell.length_a   1.000
_cell.length_b   1.000
_cell.length_c   1.000
_cell.angle_alpha   90.00
_cell.angle_beta   90.00
_cell.angle_gamma   90.00
#
_symmetry.space_group_name_H-M   'P 1'
#
loop_
_entity.id
_entity.type
_entity.pdbx_description
1 polymer ?
#
loop_
_entity_poly.entity_id
_entity_poly.type
_entity_poly.pdbx_seq_one_letter_code
_entity_poly.pdbx_strand_id
1 'polypeptide(L)'
;MARLKAVNQKARRVDEQTLGPQDVVGLQNPTSPNIPLGCSFVFSPGWEVDSSGGTAGLCQPVERDLYDCHITCFWPAHVPDLYNHAPDWVSKCAAAQKDWRKIDLIFP
;
A
#
# COMPACT_ATOMS: atom_id res chain seq x y z
N MET A 1 -24.74 19.68 -5.31
CA MET A 1 -25.73 18.58 -5.38
C MET A 1 -27.02 18.83 -4.59
N ALA A 2 -27.26 20.01 -4.01
CA ALA A 2 -28.44 20.29 -3.16
C ALA A 2 -29.82 20.30 -3.86
N ARG A 3 -29.91 19.97 -5.15
CA ARG A 3 -31.17 20.00 -5.94
C ARG A 3 -31.48 18.72 -6.73
N LEU A 4 -30.63 17.70 -6.63
CA LEU A 4 -30.89 16.40 -7.26
C LEU A 4 -31.47 15.47 -6.19
N LYS A 5 -32.60 14.82 -6.50
CA LYS A 5 -33.30 13.93 -5.57
C LYS A 5 -33.29 12.52 -6.15
N ALA A 6 -32.88 11.52 -5.37
CA ALA A 6 -32.95 10.14 -5.80
C ALA A 6 -34.38 9.72 -6.19
N VAL A 7 -34.54 9.19 -7.41
CA VAL A 7 -35.84 8.79 -7.97
C VAL A 7 -36.08 7.28 -7.89
N ASN A 8 -35.03 6.46 -7.95
CA ASN A 8 -35.14 4.99 -7.89
C ASN A 8 -34.45 4.42 -6.64
N GLN A 9 -34.73 3.16 -6.31
CA GLN A 9 -34.17 2.50 -5.13
C GLN A 9 -32.64 2.46 -5.12
N LYS A 10 -32.00 2.27 -6.29
CA LYS A 10 -30.53 2.26 -6.39
C LYS A 10 -29.95 3.64 -6.07
N ALA A 11 -30.53 4.70 -6.63
CA ALA A 11 -30.13 6.08 -6.39
C ALA A 11 -30.31 6.47 -4.92
N ARG A 12 -31.39 5.98 -4.28
CA ARG A 12 -31.61 6.20 -2.84
C ARG A 12 -30.53 5.55 -1.97
N ARG A 13 -30.11 4.33 -2.32
CA ARG A 13 -29.00 3.65 -1.62
C ARG A 13 -27.67 4.37 -1.80
N VAL A 14 -27.41 4.92 -3.00
CA VAL A 14 -26.22 5.73 -3.27
C VAL A 14 -26.26 7.03 -2.48
N ASP A 15 -27.39 7.74 -2.43
CA ASP A 15 -27.57 8.93 -1.59
C ASP A 15 -27.34 8.59 -0.10
N GLU A 16 -27.88 7.48 0.40
CA GLU A 16 -27.68 7.03 1.78
C GLU A 16 -26.20 6.72 2.09
N GLN A 17 -25.47 6.09 1.17
CA GLN A 17 -24.04 5.79 1.32
C GLN A 17 -23.13 7.01 1.16
N THR A 18 -23.53 8.00 0.36
CA THR A 18 -22.67 9.15 -0.01
C THR A 18 -22.98 10.39 0.83
N LEU A 19 -24.24 10.59 1.24
CA LEU A 19 -24.74 11.76 1.97
C LEU A 19 -25.10 11.46 3.44
N GLY A 20 -25.02 10.20 3.89
CA GLY A 20 -24.99 9.87 5.31
C GLY A 20 -23.84 10.61 6.01
N PRO A 21 -23.85 10.74 7.34
CA PRO A 21 -22.74 11.37 8.07
C PRO A 21 -21.44 10.67 7.66
N GLN A 22 -20.64 11.37 6.85
CA GLN A 22 -19.29 10.97 6.48
C GLN A 22 -18.44 11.22 7.72
N ASP A 23 -18.63 10.36 8.72
CA ASP A 23 -17.77 10.38 9.89
C ASP A 23 -16.38 9.94 9.40
N VAL A 24 -15.35 10.68 9.78
CA VAL A 24 -13.97 10.30 9.47
C VAL A 24 -13.68 9.10 10.35
N VAL A 25 -14.06 7.91 9.88
CA VAL A 25 -13.77 6.66 10.58
C VAL A 25 -12.27 6.46 10.44
N GLY A 26 -11.55 6.65 11.55
CA GLY A 26 -10.15 6.29 11.61
C GLY A 26 -9.96 4.82 11.22
N LEU A 27 -8.72 4.47 10.88
CA LEU A 27 -8.31 3.12 10.43
C LEU A 27 -8.65 1.98 11.43
N GLN A 28 -9.16 2.31 12.63
CA GLN A 28 -9.60 1.40 13.69
C GLN A 28 -11.09 0.99 13.58
N ASN A 29 -11.69 1.02 12.39
CA ASN A 29 -13.05 0.54 12.21
C ASN A 29 -13.08 -1.00 12.28
N PRO A 30 -13.91 -1.66 13.11
CA PRO A 30 -13.98 -3.13 13.21
C PRO A 30 -14.34 -3.84 11.90
N THR A 31 -14.86 -3.12 10.91
CA THR A 31 -15.19 -3.65 9.58
C THR A 31 -14.07 -3.47 8.55
N SER A 32 -12.99 -2.75 8.89
CA SER A 32 -11.86 -2.47 8.00
C SER A 32 -10.63 -3.30 8.41
N PRO A 33 -9.70 -3.58 7.48
CA PRO A 33 -8.45 -4.26 7.83
C PRO A 33 -7.68 -3.47 8.88
N ASN A 34 -7.35 -4.10 10.01
CA ASN A 34 -6.45 -3.51 11.00
C ASN A 34 -5.02 -3.53 10.43
N ILE A 35 -4.46 -2.36 10.18
CA ILE A 35 -3.10 -2.21 9.65
C ILE A 35 -2.16 -1.97 10.85
N PRO A 36 -1.24 -2.91 11.14
CA PRO A 36 -0.33 -2.78 12.27
C PRO A 36 0.57 -1.55 12.15
N LEU A 37 0.94 -0.97 13.30
CA LEU A 37 1.97 0.05 13.35
C LEU A 37 3.28 -0.51 12.79
N GLY A 38 3.93 0.28 11.92
CA GLY A 38 5.13 -0.13 11.21
C GLY A 38 4.88 -0.76 9.84
N CYS A 39 3.63 -0.98 9.43
CA CYS A 39 3.29 -1.40 8.06
C CYS A 39 2.86 -0.20 7.19
N SER A 40 2.92 -0.36 5.87
CA SER A 40 2.42 0.63 4.93
C SER A 40 0.88 0.68 4.92
N PHE A 41 0.34 1.90 4.76
CA PHE A 41 -1.08 2.16 4.49
C PHE A 41 -1.32 2.61 3.04
N VAL A 42 -0.30 2.56 2.19
CA VAL A 42 -0.37 2.88 0.76
C VAL A 42 -0.42 1.58 -0.03
N PHE A 43 -1.60 1.23 -0.55
CA PHE A 43 -1.86 -0.05 -1.22
C PHE A 43 -1.84 0.09 -2.75
N SER A 44 -0.69 -0.21 -3.36
CA SER A 44 -0.53 -0.23 -4.83
C SER A 44 0.53 -1.26 -5.30
N PRO A 45 0.35 -2.57 -5.09
CA PRO A 45 -0.76 -3.23 -4.38
C PRO A 45 -0.60 -3.23 -2.85
N GLY A 46 0.60 -2.97 -2.33
CA GLY A 46 0.96 -2.96 -0.92
C GLY A 46 2.38 -3.50 -0.71
N TRP A 47 2.92 -3.42 0.52
CA TRP A 47 4.23 -4.00 0.86
C TRP A 47 4.10 -5.20 1.82
N GLU A 48 3.54 -5.00 3.01
CA GLU A 48 3.28 -6.10 3.95
C GLU A 48 1.97 -6.82 3.67
N VAL A 49 0.93 -6.06 3.33
CA VAL A 49 -0.41 -6.55 2.99
C VAL A 49 -0.98 -5.77 1.81
N ASP A 50 -1.85 -6.42 1.07
CA ASP A 50 -2.66 -5.80 0.02
C ASP A 50 -3.89 -5.08 0.61
N SER A 51 -4.63 -4.37 -0.23
CA SER A 51 -5.85 -3.64 0.17
C SER A 51 -6.98 -4.53 0.70
N SER A 52 -6.94 -5.84 0.48
CA SER A 52 -7.87 -6.80 1.08
C SER A 52 -7.47 -7.24 2.49
N GLY A 53 -6.29 -6.81 2.96
CA GLY A 53 -5.69 -7.25 4.23
C GLY A 53 -5.00 -8.61 4.14
N GLY A 54 -4.79 -9.14 2.92
CA GLY A 54 -4.08 -10.39 2.66
C GLY A 54 -2.73 -10.14 2.00
N THR A 55 -2.13 -11.20 1.45
CA THR A 55 -0.86 -11.10 0.66
C THR A 55 -1.03 -11.54 -0.78
N ALA A 56 -2.22 -12.01 -1.17
CA ALA A 56 -2.47 -12.63 -2.47
C ALA A 56 -2.41 -11.61 -3.62
N GLY A 57 -2.72 -10.34 -3.34
CA GLY A 57 -2.61 -9.24 -4.29
C GLY A 57 -1.22 -8.64 -4.42
N LEU A 58 -0.28 -9.04 -3.55
CA LEU A 58 1.12 -8.58 -3.61
C LEU A 58 1.88 -9.26 -4.75
N CYS A 59 3.01 -8.68 -5.14
CA CYS A 59 3.92 -9.30 -6.09
C CYS A 59 4.41 -10.66 -5.58
N GLN A 60 4.22 -11.70 -6.40
CA GLN A 60 4.65 -13.07 -6.10
C GLN A 60 5.77 -13.50 -7.07
N PRO A 61 7.00 -13.74 -6.59
CA PRO A 61 7.48 -13.49 -5.22
C PRO A 61 7.84 -12.01 -5.02
N VAL A 62 8.01 -11.60 -3.75
CA VAL A 62 8.20 -10.19 -3.35
C VAL A 62 9.42 -9.54 -4.01
N GLU A 63 10.47 -10.31 -4.31
CA GLU A 63 11.70 -9.83 -4.94
C GLU A 63 11.46 -9.27 -6.35
N ARG A 64 10.31 -9.57 -6.98
CA ARG A 64 9.95 -9.00 -8.28
C ARG A 64 9.53 -7.53 -8.17
N ASP A 65 9.06 -7.12 -7.00
CA ASP A 65 8.61 -5.75 -6.70
C ASP A 65 9.74 -4.86 -6.20
N LEU A 66 10.78 -5.48 -5.64
CA LEU A 66 11.81 -4.83 -4.84
C LEU A 66 12.52 -3.68 -5.58
N TYR A 67 12.88 -3.90 -6.84
CA TYR A 67 13.56 -2.87 -7.62
C TYR A 67 12.64 -1.74 -8.04
N ASP A 68 11.38 -2.02 -8.34
CA ASP A 68 10.44 -0.96 -8.71
C ASP A 68 10.21 -0.06 -7.49
N CYS A 69 10.00 -0.66 -6.31
CA CYS A 69 9.87 0.05 -5.04
C CYS A 69 11.11 0.88 -4.68
N HIS A 70 12.31 0.35 -4.92
CA HIS A 70 13.59 1.02 -4.68
C HIS A 70 13.83 2.18 -5.64
N ILE A 71 13.65 1.96 -6.94
CA ILE A 71 13.92 2.93 -8.00
C ILE A 71 12.90 4.06 -7.95
N THR A 72 11.62 3.80 -7.71
CA THR A 72 10.59 4.84 -7.66
C THR A 72 10.40 5.43 -6.27
N CYS A 73 11.13 4.95 -5.27
CA CYS A 73 10.97 5.35 -3.86
C CYS A 73 9.52 5.21 -3.37
N PHE A 74 8.85 4.10 -3.70
CA PHE A 74 7.39 3.98 -3.51
C PHE A 74 7.00 3.78 -2.03
N TRP A 75 7.74 2.95 -1.30
CA TRP A 75 7.58 2.72 0.14
C TRP A 75 8.89 2.99 0.89
N PRO A 76 9.36 4.25 0.97
CA PRO A 76 10.70 4.58 1.46
C PRO A 76 10.93 4.30 2.95
N ALA A 77 9.85 4.12 3.73
CA ALA A 77 9.95 3.69 5.13
C ALA A 77 10.31 2.20 5.28
N HIS A 78 10.10 1.40 4.23
CA HIS A 78 10.23 -0.05 4.24
C HIS A 78 11.28 -0.56 3.26
N VAL A 79 11.35 0.08 2.09
CA VAL A 79 12.30 -0.21 1.03
C VAL A 79 13.25 0.98 0.91
N PRO A 80 14.55 0.78 1.11
CA PRO A 80 15.58 1.80 0.93
C PRO A 80 15.48 2.45 -0.45
N ASP A 81 15.70 3.75 -0.53
CA ASP A 81 15.32 4.54 -1.70
C ASP A 81 16.56 4.92 -2.53
N LEU A 82 16.46 4.82 -3.86
CA LEU A 82 17.58 5.06 -4.77
C LEU A 82 18.02 6.54 -4.78
N TYR A 83 17.07 7.48 -4.68
CA TYR A 83 17.34 8.88 -5.00
C TYR A 83 17.93 9.69 -3.86
N ASN A 84 17.61 9.37 -2.60
CA ASN A 84 17.98 10.25 -1.49
C ASN A 84 18.96 9.60 -0.50
N HIS A 85 18.69 8.36 -0.06
CA HIS A 85 19.43 7.79 1.08
C HIS A 85 20.30 6.58 0.74
N ALA A 86 19.93 5.76 -0.25
CA ALA A 86 20.58 4.47 -0.46
C ALA A 86 20.82 4.13 -1.95
N PRO A 87 21.54 4.98 -2.72
CA PRO A 87 21.72 4.78 -4.16
C PRO A 87 22.45 3.47 -4.52
N ASP A 88 23.33 2.98 -3.65
CA ASP A 88 24.12 1.78 -3.89
C ASP A 88 23.54 0.52 -3.21
N TRP A 89 22.33 0.59 -2.65
CA TRP A 89 21.74 -0.49 -1.85
C TRP A 89 21.66 -1.83 -2.59
N VAL A 90 21.34 -1.78 -3.88
CA VAL A 90 21.22 -2.96 -4.74
C VAL A 90 22.49 -3.29 -5.53
N SER A 91 23.60 -2.58 -5.31
CA SER A 91 24.84 -2.70 -6.11
C SER A 91 25.41 -4.12 -6.18
N LYS A 92 25.23 -4.93 -5.13
CA LYS A 92 25.69 -6.32 -5.07
C LYS A 92 24.65 -7.34 -5.56
N CYS A 93 23.44 -6.88 -5.89
CA CYS A 93 22.29 -7.69 -6.25
C CYS A 93 21.90 -7.45 -7.71
N ALA A 94 22.40 -8.29 -8.63
CA ALA A 94 22.12 -8.14 -10.06
C ALA A 94 20.71 -8.64 -10.43
N ALA A 95 20.24 -9.67 -9.73
CA ALA A 95 18.89 -10.19 -9.88
C ALA A 95 18.30 -10.56 -8.51
N ALA A 96 17.34 -9.78 -8.03
CA ALA A 96 16.73 -9.98 -6.71
C ALA A 96 16.24 -11.43 -6.49
N GLN A 97 15.66 -12.06 -7.50
CA GLN A 97 15.22 -13.47 -7.45
C GLN A 97 16.32 -14.48 -7.06
N LYS A 98 17.59 -14.16 -7.34
CA LYS A 98 18.74 -15.04 -7.08
C LYS A 98 19.65 -14.51 -5.97
N ASP A 99 19.82 -13.19 -5.94
CA ASP A 99 20.82 -12.49 -5.13
C ASP A 99 20.23 -11.76 -3.92
N TRP A 100 18.94 -11.94 -3.59
CA TRP A 100 18.26 -11.22 -2.49
C TRP A 100 19.01 -11.24 -1.16
N ARG A 101 19.77 -12.30 -0.87
CA ARG A 101 20.60 -12.42 0.34
C ARG A 101 21.74 -11.40 0.44
N LYS A 102 22.09 -10.74 -0.65
CA LYS A 102 23.12 -9.70 -0.70
C LYS A 102 22.57 -8.31 -0.37
N ILE A 103 21.27 -8.20 -0.21
CA ILE A 103 20.57 -6.97 0.15
C ILE A 103 20.58 -6.85 1.67
N ASP A 104 21.05 -5.71 2.16
CA ASP A 104 21.28 -5.48 3.59
C ASP A 104 20.24 -4.52 4.19
N LEU A 105 20.10 -4.54 5.51
CA LEU A 105 19.27 -3.59 6.22
C LEU A 105 19.97 -2.22 6.29
N ILE A 106 19.19 -1.14 6.25
CA ILE A 106 19.70 0.22 6.48
C ILE A 106 19.10 0.79 7.77
N PHE A 107 19.69 0.42 8.90
CA PHE A 107 19.32 0.96 10.20
C PHE A 107 20.57 0.91 11.10
N PRO A 108 20.98 2.01 11.77
CA PRO A 108 22.06 1.97 12.74
C PRO A 108 21.72 1.17 14.00
#